data_AF-D2JLH7-F1
#
_entry.id   AF-D2JLH7-F1
#
_cell.length_a   1.000
_cell.length_b   1.000
_cell.length_c   1.000
_cell.angle_alpha   90.00
_cell.angle_beta   90.00
_cell.angle_gamma   90.00
#
_symmetry.space_group_name_H-M   'P 1'
#
loop_
_entity.id
_entity.type
_entity.pdbx_description
1 polymer ?
#
loop_
_entity_poly.entity_id
_entity_poly.type
_entity_poly.pdbx_seq_one_letter_code
_entity_poly.pdbx_strand_id
1 'polypeptide(L)'
;MRKAYAVNCAKVLSRTDNISEIVKSILHNNLRFISPPKDGNDKNRKRWPLYRPWALFIKDTEKLNLTTRPTLKSIEDNLDWLCKQVATTLDTVLTAESMAQSEGLLTDTDFLDKILAHSQFNDEHTNRINHYLEALKQKKHLSKDKC
;
A
#
# COMPACT_ATOMS: atom_id res chain seq x y z
N MET A 1 8.56 14.89 -2.07
CA MET A 1 8.72 13.49 -2.51
C MET A 1 8.54 12.59 -1.28
N ARG A 2 7.69 11.54 -1.30
CA ARG A 2 7.52 10.66 -0.12
C ARG A 2 8.83 9.91 0.19
N LYS A 3 9.09 9.58 1.46
CA LYS A 3 10.35 8.96 1.93
C LYS A 3 10.80 7.77 1.07
N ALA A 4 9.92 6.80 0.82
CA ALA A 4 10.24 5.62 0.02
C ALA A 4 10.66 5.96 -1.43
N TYR A 5 9.98 6.93 -2.04
CA TYR A 5 10.28 7.37 -3.41
C TYR A 5 11.65 8.08 -3.49
N ALA A 6 11.97 8.90 -2.48
CA ALA A 6 13.27 9.56 -2.38
C ALA A 6 14.42 8.57 -2.17
N VAL A 7 14.22 7.56 -1.32
CA VAL A 7 15.20 6.49 -1.09
C VAL A 7 15.45 5.68 -2.37
N ASN A 8 14.41 5.33 -3.12
CA ASN A 8 14.57 4.63 -4.40
C ASN A 8 15.30 5.49 -5.43
N CYS A 9 14.97 6.78 -5.51
CA CYS A 9 15.67 7.72 -6.38
C CYS A 9 17.18 7.77 -6.04
N ALA A 10 17.52 7.88 -4.75
CA ALA A 10 18.90 7.88 -4.28
C ALA A 10 19.65 6.58 -4.64
N LYS A 11 18.99 5.41 -4.55
CA LYS A 11 19.55 4.11 -4.95
C LYS A 11 19.80 4.00 -6.46
N VAL A 12 18.99 4.66 -7.28
CA VAL A 12 19.22 4.71 -8.74
C VAL A 12 20.35 5.69 -9.05
N LEU A 13 20.36 6.86 -8.40
CA LEU A 13 21.45 7.85 -8.51
C LEU A 13 22.81 7.26 -8.11
N SER A 14 22.88 6.35 -7.14
CA SER A 14 24.14 5.71 -6.76
C SER A 14 24.73 4.76 -7.82
N ARG A 15 23.99 4.48 -8.90
CA ARG A 15 24.39 3.57 -9.98
C ARG A 15 24.70 4.29 -11.29
N THR A 16 24.46 5.60 -11.36
CA THR A 16 24.53 6.36 -12.60
C THR A 16 24.84 7.82 -12.30
N ASP A 17 25.88 8.35 -12.92
CA ASP A 17 26.30 9.75 -12.73
C ASP A 17 25.48 10.76 -13.56
N ASN A 18 24.69 10.26 -14.51
CA ASN A 18 23.87 11.08 -15.40
C ASN A 18 22.48 11.39 -14.82
N ILE A 19 22.41 12.45 -14.02
CA ILE A 19 21.15 12.95 -13.44
C ILE A 19 20.10 13.26 -14.51
N SER A 20 20.52 13.77 -15.67
CA SER A 20 19.59 14.19 -16.74
C SER A 20 18.81 13.00 -17.30
N GLU A 21 19.46 11.84 -17.39
CA GLU A 21 18.84 10.59 -17.86
C GLU A 21 17.81 10.08 -16.87
N ILE A 22 18.13 10.12 -15.57
CA ILE A 22 17.20 9.73 -14.49
C ILE A 22 15.97 10.64 -14.49
N VAL A 23 16.16 11.96 -14.58
CA VAL A 23 15.04 12.92 -14.61
C VAL A 23 14.15 12.67 -15.83
N LYS A 24 14.73 12.48 -17.02
CA LYS A 24 13.96 12.14 -18.23
C LYS A 24 13.22 10.82 -18.08
N SER A 25 13.84 9.81 -17.48
CA SER A 25 13.25 8.49 -17.26
C SER A 25 12.06 8.54 -16.29
N ILE A 26 12.16 9.34 -15.22
CA ILE A 26 11.07 9.60 -14.28
C ILE A 26 9.92 10.34 -14.97
N LEU A 27 10.24 11.36 -15.76
CA LEU A 27 9.26 12.15 -16.50
C LEU A 27 8.54 11.30 -17.56
N HIS A 28 9.27 10.47 -18.29
CA HIS A 28 8.71 9.55 -19.29
C HIS A 28 7.74 8.54 -18.67
N ASN A 29 8.01 8.09 -17.44
CA ASN A 29 7.11 7.17 -16.75
C ASN A 29 5.82 7.86 -16.23
N ASN A 30 5.91 9.10 -15.76
CA ASN A 30 4.81 9.76 -15.04
C ASN A 30 4.01 10.76 -15.88
N LEU A 31 4.59 11.30 -16.96
CA LEU A 31 4.01 12.41 -17.71
C LEU A 31 3.96 12.12 -19.20
N ARG A 32 2.82 12.50 -19.82
CA ARG A 32 2.58 12.33 -21.24
C ARG A 32 1.92 13.57 -21.82
N PHE A 33 2.64 14.30 -22.68
CA PHE A 33 2.02 15.32 -23.53
C PHE A 33 1.49 14.66 -24.81
N ILE A 34 0.21 14.84 -25.09
CA ILE A 34 -0.52 14.20 -26.19
C ILE A 34 -1.03 15.24 -27.17
N SER A 35 -1.17 14.85 -28.43
CA SER A 35 -1.83 15.65 -29.46
C SER A 35 -3.12 14.97 -29.88
N PRO A 36 -4.23 15.71 -30.04
CA PRO A 36 -5.48 15.14 -30.52
C PRO A 36 -5.29 14.55 -31.93
N PRO A 37 -5.89 13.39 -32.23
CA PRO A 37 -5.82 12.77 -33.55
C PRO A 37 -6.52 13.66 -34.58
N LYS A 38 -5.97 13.71 -35.81
CA LYS A 38 -6.47 14.57 -36.90
C LYS A 38 -7.93 14.33 -37.23
N ASP A 39 -8.38 13.08 -37.12
CA ASP A 39 -9.73 12.66 -37.49
C ASP A 39 -10.75 12.87 -36.37
N GLY A 40 -10.32 13.34 -35.18
CA GLY A 40 -11.19 13.73 -34.05
C GLY A 40 -12.07 12.62 -33.43
N ASN A 41 -12.08 11.43 -34.02
CA ASN A 41 -13.07 10.40 -33.72
C ASN A 41 -12.72 9.56 -32.47
N ASP A 42 -11.44 9.50 -32.09
CA ASP A 42 -11.01 8.77 -30.92
C ASP A 42 -11.13 9.62 -29.64
N LYS A 43 -12.10 9.28 -28.78
CA LYS A 43 -12.29 9.93 -27.47
C LYS A 43 -11.33 9.42 -26.39
N ASN A 44 -10.62 8.30 -26.62
CA ASN A 44 -9.72 7.70 -25.63
C ASN A 44 -8.33 8.34 -25.67
N ARG A 45 -8.09 9.31 -24.78
CA ARG A 45 -6.82 10.04 -24.65
C ARG A 45 -5.57 9.17 -24.47
N LYS A 46 -5.72 7.92 -23.98
CA LYS A 46 -4.59 6.99 -23.82
C LYS A 46 -4.00 6.57 -25.17
N ARG A 47 -4.81 6.51 -26.23
CA ARG A 47 -4.39 6.10 -27.58
C ARG A 47 -3.86 7.24 -28.44
N TRP A 48 -4.07 8.48 -28.02
CA TRP A 48 -3.65 9.65 -28.78
C TRP A 48 -2.13 9.68 -28.95
N PRO A 49 -1.59 10.17 -30.08
CA PRO A 49 -0.15 10.24 -30.28
C PRO A 49 0.52 11.22 -29.29
N LEU A 50 1.82 11.01 -29.06
CA LEU A 50 2.64 11.94 -28.27
C LEU A 50 2.82 13.26 -29.03
N TYR A 51 2.82 14.36 -28.28
CA TYR A 51 3.24 15.66 -28.80
C TYR A 51 4.69 15.58 -29.27
N ARG A 52 4.97 15.98 -30.53
CA ARG A 52 6.25 15.72 -31.20
C ARG A 52 7.48 16.27 -30.44
N PRO A 53 7.50 17.52 -29.94
CA PRO A 53 8.61 18.00 -29.12
C PRO A 53 8.83 17.18 -27.84
N TRP A 54 7.75 16.72 -27.21
CA TRP A 54 7.86 15.85 -26.04
C TRP A 54 8.48 14.51 -26.41
N ALA A 55 8.03 13.89 -27.51
CA ALA A 55 8.57 12.62 -27.99
C ALA A 55 10.08 12.70 -28.31
N LEU A 56 10.54 13.84 -28.84
CA LEU A 56 11.97 14.10 -29.08
C LEU A 56 12.75 14.32 -27.77
N PHE A 57 12.14 14.99 -26.79
CA PHE A 57 12.77 15.27 -25.50
C PHE A 57 13.04 14.00 -24.67
N ILE A 58 12.07 13.08 -24.64
CA ILE A 58 12.17 11.79 -23.92
C ILE A 58 12.77 10.67 -24.79
N LYS A 59 13.17 10.98 -26.03
CA LYS A 59 13.72 10.00 -26.96
C LYS A 59 14.92 9.30 -26.31
N ASP A 60 15.03 8.00 -26.56
CA ASP A 60 16.14 7.16 -26.11
C ASP A 60 16.25 7.07 -24.57
N THR A 61 15.16 7.32 -23.83
CA THR A 61 15.11 7.14 -22.37
C THR A 61 14.15 6.02 -21.95
N GLU A 62 14.61 5.14 -21.06
CA GLU A 62 13.79 4.08 -20.49
C GLU A 62 12.84 4.63 -19.43
N LYS A 63 11.69 3.97 -19.25
CA LYS A 63 10.75 4.36 -18.19
C LYS A 63 11.25 3.85 -16.85
N LEU A 64 11.57 4.76 -15.95
CA LEU A 64 11.96 4.41 -14.59
C LEU A 64 10.77 4.48 -13.64
N ASN A 65 10.36 3.34 -13.09
CA ASN A 65 9.36 3.29 -12.04
C ASN A 65 10.03 3.28 -10.66
N LEU A 66 9.85 4.37 -9.91
CA LEU A 66 10.37 4.53 -8.54
C LEU A 66 9.38 4.07 -7.47
N THR A 67 8.20 3.59 -7.85
CA THR A 67 7.25 3.02 -6.89
C THR A 67 7.70 1.62 -6.48
N THR A 68 7.92 1.42 -5.18
CA THR A 68 8.06 0.08 -4.63
C THR A 68 6.67 -0.55 -4.61
N ARG A 69 6.59 -1.85 -4.92
CA ARG A 69 5.39 -2.62 -4.57
C ARG A 69 5.12 -2.45 -3.07
N PRO A 70 3.86 -2.29 -2.66
CA PRO A 70 3.53 -2.29 -1.24
C PRO A 70 4.11 -3.57 -0.61
N THR A 71 4.90 -3.42 0.44
CA THR A 71 5.26 -4.58 1.25
C THR A 71 3.99 -5.15 1.86
N LEU A 72 3.83 -6.47 1.82
CA LEU A 72 2.76 -7.15 2.57
C LEU A 72 2.84 -6.66 4.02
N LYS A 73 1.73 -6.13 4.54
CA LYS A 73 1.69 -5.67 5.94
C LYS A 73 1.98 -6.87 6.85
N SER A 74 2.85 -6.69 7.84
CA SER A 74 3.04 -7.71 8.88
C SER A 74 1.83 -7.80 9.82
N ILE A 75 1.77 -8.80 10.69
CA ILE A 75 0.71 -8.87 11.72
C ILE A 75 0.87 -7.70 12.70
N GLU A 76 2.10 -7.34 13.01
CA GLU A 76 2.47 -6.20 13.84
C GLU A 76 2.00 -4.87 13.25
N ASP A 77 2.15 -4.67 11.93
CA ASP A 77 1.62 -3.48 11.25
C ASP A 77 0.08 -3.41 11.30
N ASN A 78 -0.59 -4.56 11.26
CA ASN A 78 -2.04 -4.62 11.43
C ASN A 78 -2.46 -4.23 12.85
N LEU A 79 -1.73 -4.72 13.85
CA LEU A 79 -2.00 -4.40 15.25
C LEU A 79 -1.83 -2.90 15.49
N ASP A 80 -0.72 -2.32 15.04
CA ASP A 80 -0.47 -0.87 15.15
C ASP A 80 -1.56 -0.05 14.43
N TRP A 81 -1.98 -0.48 13.23
CA TRP A 81 -3.07 0.16 12.50
C TRP A 81 -4.40 0.07 13.26
N LEU A 82 -4.75 -1.09 13.83
CA LEU A 82 -5.95 -1.27 14.64
C LEU A 82 -5.94 -0.34 15.85
N CYS A 83 -4.83 -0.28 16.58
CA CYS A 83 -4.65 0.60 17.73
C CYS A 83 -4.82 2.08 17.34
N LYS A 84 -4.29 2.50 16.19
CA LYS A 84 -4.31 3.90 15.76
C LYS A 84 -5.62 4.36 15.11
N GLN A 85 -6.35 3.45 14.46
CA GLN A 85 -7.48 3.83 13.60
C GLN A 85 -8.82 3.38 14.14
N VAL A 86 -8.86 2.29 14.90
CA VAL A 86 -10.12 1.62 15.25
C VAL A 86 -10.34 1.53 16.76
N ALA A 87 -9.27 1.52 17.57
CA ALA A 87 -9.37 1.29 19.01
C ALA A 87 -10.40 2.18 19.73
N THR A 88 -10.36 3.50 19.55
CA THR A 88 -11.29 4.42 20.23
C THR A 88 -12.74 4.18 19.80
N THR A 89 -12.99 3.95 18.52
CA THR A 89 -14.34 3.68 18.02
C THR A 89 -14.85 2.33 18.53
N LEU A 90 -14.02 1.30 18.53
CA LEU A 90 -14.36 -0.02 19.05
C LEU A 90 -14.67 0.06 20.55
N ASP A 91 -13.83 0.73 21.33
CA ASP A 91 -14.03 0.94 22.77
C ASP A 91 -15.35 1.67 23.07
N THR A 92 -15.68 2.69 22.28
CA THR A 92 -16.95 3.42 22.41
C THR A 92 -18.15 2.50 22.16
N VAL A 93 -18.10 1.67 21.12
CA VAL A 93 -19.19 0.75 20.75
C VAL A 93 -19.39 -0.32 21.82
N LEU A 94 -18.31 -0.94 22.30
CA LEU A 94 -18.36 -1.97 23.34
C LEU A 94 -18.79 -1.40 24.70
N THR A 95 -18.35 -0.17 25.02
CA THR A 95 -18.81 0.54 26.23
C THR A 95 -20.30 0.83 26.16
N ALA A 96 -20.79 1.30 25.01
CA ALA A 96 -22.21 1.58 24.82
C ALA A 96 -23.07 0.30 24.93
N GLU A 97 -22.60 -0.82 24.36
CA GLU A 97 -23.23 -2.13 24.53
C GLU A 97 -23.32 -2.54 25.99
N SER A 98 -22.21 -2.50 26.71
CA SER A 98 -22.15 -2.89 28.12
C SER A 98 -23.07 -2.03 28.99
N MET A 99 -23.11 -0.72 28.74
CA MET A 99 -24.02 0.20 29.45
C MET A 99 -25.48 -0.15 29.16
N ALA A 100 -25.86 -0.33 27.89
CA ALA A 100 -27.24 -0.66 27.51
C ALA A 100 -27.70 -2.01 28.08
N GLN A 101 -26.80 -3.00 28.18
CA GLN A 101 -27.07 -4.26 28.85
C GLN A 101 -27.25 -4.07 30.36
N SER A 102 -26.42 -3.25 31.00
CA SER A 102 -26.52 -2.97 32.45
C SER A 102 -27.82 -2.27 32.85
N GLU A 103 -28.38 -1.45 31.95
CA GLU A 103 -29.68 -0.79 32.12
C GLU A 103 -30.87 -1.67 31.70
N GLY A 104 -30.61 -2.89 31.20
CA GLY A 104 -31.63 -3.81 30.70
C GLY A 104 -32.32 -3.36 29.41
N LEU A 105 -31.76 -2.35 28.73
CA LEU A 105 -32.29 -1.80 27.47
C LEU A 105 -31.93 -2.68 26.26
N LEU A 106 -30.89 -3.49 26.41
CA LEU A 106 -30.40 -4.40 25.39
C LEU A 106 -30.15 -5.77 26.02
N THR A 107 -30.64 -6.83 25.38
CA THR A 107 -30.45 -8.21 25.84
C THR A 107 -29.92 -9.06 24.70
N ASP A 108 -29.02 -9.99 25.03
CA ASP A 108 -28.59 -11.08 24.17
C ASP A 108 -28.02 -10.63 22.81
N THR A 109 -27.15 -9.61 22.83
CA THR A 109 -26.42 -9.14 21.65
C THR A 109 -24.94 -9.04 21.98
N ASP A 110 -24.11 -9.45 21.01
CA ASP A 110 -22.66 -9.27 21.02
C ASP A 110 -22.27 -8.50 19.74
N PHE A 111 -21.92 -7.23 19.91
CA PHE A 111 -21.56 -6.32 18.84
C PHE A 111 -20.21 -6.68 18.23
N LEU A 112 -19.29 -7.29 18.99
CA LEU A 112 -18.02 -7.75 18.47
C LEU A 112 -18.23 -8.92 17.50
N ASP A 113 -19.06 -9.89 17.87
CA ASP A 113 -19.42 -11.01 16.99
C ASP A 113 -20.12 -10.52 15.72
N LYS A 114 -21.00 -9.52 15.84
CA LYS A 114 -21.63 -8.88 14.69
C LYS A 114 -20.61 -8.22 13.76
N ILE A 115 -19.60 -7.54 14.30
CA ILE A 115 -18.51 -6.95 13.51
C ILE A 115 -17.71 -8.05 12.81
N LEU A 116 -17.38 -9.12 13.52
CA LEU A 116 -16.60 -10.24 12.99
C LEU A 116 -17.34 -11.02 11.90
N ALA A 117 -18.67 -11.12 11.98
CA ALA A 117 -19.50 -11.73 10.93
C ALA A 117 -19.41 -11.01 9.57
N HIS A 118 -19.04 -9.73 9.57
CA HIS A 118 -18.81 -8.95 8.34
C HIS A 118 -17.38 -9.03 7.81
N SER A 119 -16.48 -9.73 8.51
CA SER A 119 -15.09 -9.91 8.08
C SER A 119 -15.00 -10.83 6.86
N GLN A 120 -14.18 -10.44 5.87
CA GLN A 120 -13.85 -11.27 4.72
C GLN A 120 -12.40 -11.74 4.82
N PHE A 121 -12.23 -12.98 5.28
CA PHE A 121 -10.94 -13.62 5.39
C PHE A 121 -10.56 -14.31 4.07
N ASN A 122 -9.30 -14.17 3.64
CA ASN A 122 -8.80 -14.65 2.34
C ASN A 122 -7.36 -15.15 2.45
N ASP A 123 -6.82 -15.68 1.34
CA ASP A 123 -5.49 -16.30 1.29
C ASP A 123 -4.35 -15.35 1.67
N GLU A 124 -4.47 -14.04 1.41
CA GLU A 124 -3.48 -13.05 1.83
C GLU A 124 -3.40 -12.97 3.36
N HIS A 125 -4.54 -13.01 4.05
CA HIS A 125 -4.60 -13.02 5.51
C HIS A 125 -3.95 -14.29 6.09
N THR A 126 -4.24 -15.46 5.51
CA THR A 126 -3.61 -16.74 5.88
C THR A 126 -2.09 -16.69 5.73
N ASN A 127 -1.60 -16.18 4.60
CA ASN A 127 -0.17 -16.09 4.33
C ASN A 127 0.57 -15.19 5.34
N ARG A 128 -0.05 -14.07 5.73
CA ARG A 128 0.51 -13.16 6.74
C ARG A 128 0.58 -13.81 8.12
N ILE A 129 -0.46 -14.54 8.51
CA ILE A 129 -0.47 -15.29 9.77
C ILE A 129 0.64 -16.34 9.77
N ASN A 130 0.75 -17.14 8.71
CA ASN A 130 1.78 -18.16 8.58
C ASN A 130 3.19 -17.56 8.69
N HIS A 131 3.44 -16.44 8.01
CA HIS A 131 4.71 -15.73 8.10
C HIS A 131 5.04 -15.29 9.54
N TYR A 132 4.05 -14.76 10.26
CA TYR A 132 4.21 -14.35 11.65
C TYR A 132 4.51 -15.55 12.57
N LEU A 133 3.77 -16.65 12.41
CA LEU A 133 3.98 -17.87 13.19
C LEU A 133 5.38 -18.48 12.95
N GLU A 134 5.84 -18.54 11.71
CA GLU A 134 7.18 -19.03 11.37
C GLU A 134 8.27 -18.14 11.99
N ALA A 135 8.11 -16.81 11.96
CA ALA A 135 9.05 -15.90 12.61
C ALA A 135 9.13 -16.13 14.13
N LEU A 136 7.99 -16.41 14.79
CA LEU A 136 7.97 -16.75 16.21
C LEU A 136 8.64 -18.08 16.51
N LYS A 137 8.41 -19.12 15.69
CA LYS A 137 9.09 -20.41 15.83
C LYS A 137 10.60 -20.24 15.73
N GLN A 138 11.08 -19.51 14.73
CA GLN A 138 12.52 -19.23 14.55
C GLN A 138 13.13 -18.54 15.77
N LYS A 139 12.47 -17.50 16.30
CA LYS A 139 12.92 -16.81 17.53
C LYS A 139 12.99 -17.76 18.72
N LYS A 140 12.03 -18.68 18.86
CA LYS A 140 12.00 -19.70 19.92
C LYS A 140 13.17 -20.69 19.81
N HIS A 141 13.50 -21.14 18.60
CA HIS A 141 14.65 -22.03 18.36
C HIS A 141 15.97 -21.33 18.70
N LEU A 142 16.19 -20.12 18.19
CA LEU A 142 17.38 -19.31 18.47
C LEU A 142 17.58 -18.98 19.97
N SER A 143 16.48 -18.92 20.74
CA SER A 143 16.54 -18.71 22.18
C SER A 143 16.86 -19.97 22.97
N LYS A 144 16.60 -21.16 22.41
CA LYS A 144 16.94 -22.45 23.03
C LYS A 144 18.39 -22.85 22.81
N ASP A 145 18.97 -22.48 21.67
CA ASP A 145 20.38 -22.78 21.35
C ASP A 145 21.39 -21.87 22.09
N LYS A 146 20.90 -20.89 22.88
CA LYS A 146 21.71 -19.98 23.69
C LYS A 146 21.76 -20.35 25.19
N CYS A 147 21.18 -21.48 25.59
CA CYS A 147 21.24 -22.02 26.96
C CYS A 147 22.08 -23.29 27.00
#